data_AF-A0A1J8PSI3-F1
#
_entry.id   AF-A0A1J8PSI3-F1
#
_cell.length_a   1.000
_cell.length_b   1.000
_cell.length_c   1.000
_cell.angle_alpha   90.00
_cell.angle_beta   90.00
_cell.angle_gamma   90.00
#
_symmetry.space_group_name_H-M   'P 1'
#
loop_
_entity.id
_entity.type
_entity.pdbx_description
1 polymer ?
#
loop_
_entity_poly.entity_id
_entity_poly.type
_entity_poly.pdbx_seq_one_letter_code
_entity_poly.pdbx_strand_id
1 'polypeptide(L)'
;MSAIREGHRLVRRVNHLNSRPAWRLVTRPVAFRVFSSAAPTSSTTGGIRVSTLFTALLALGIGATGLGLYEFYTSFTLWPEQVRGDLRAGIKAKNQGDLSLSERYITRAFQTALSLPYQTLAPDPYLKISGIASLLSEVAPDRRTIDALKTAWELGAGPSNPSPPSTDSEKTPSPAVTEEAPEPGWSSYTLSDEERLRRVALAYKLGQLASERDVDEEEKWLIWAVEEVLRLSGLGKKKTDSDTNAKARSGSSALDELELPTWMSKADLGAPLEALGALYAKKDRIEYAMPLYLQAISLLLPPNAQNVPVEDRCRAAQIMNNLSELIMRRPPKPEVRAQAEAWARQALGVIERAQVQPRSSHWFGWGKPAEDEREVCEQALGVVLFNLGSLREMSSDLDGAKELFAKSAEQCGKVGIREGVVEAQEALRRVDKAKKVG
;
A
#
# COMPACT_ATOMS: atom_id res chain seq x y z
N MET A 1 10.72 10.19 31.83
CA MET A 1 9.60 10.63 30.95
C MET A 1 10.07 11.74 30.01
N SER A 2 11.02 11.44 29.13
CA SER A 2 11.61 12.39 28.16
C SER A 2 12.08 11.65 26.90
N ALA A 3 11.29 10.67 26.44
CA ALA A 3 11.62 9.79 25.32
C ALA A 3 10.41 9.52 24.42
N ILE A 4 9.47 10.48 24.31
CA ILE A 4 8.24 10.36 23.50
C ILE A 4 8.23 11.46 22.43
N ARG A 5 9.35 11.71 21.75
CA ARG A 5 9.38 12.79 20.73
C ARG A 5 10.07 12.49 19.41
N GLU A 6 10.60 11.29 19.17
CA GLU A 6 11.32 11.01 17.92
C GLU A 6 10.89 9.72 17.19
N GLY A 7 9.67 9.24 17.40
CA GLY A 7 9.12 8.06 16.71
C GLY A 7 8.65 8.27 15.27
N HIS A 8 8.95 9.39 14.62
CA HIS A 8 8.40 9.74 13.29
C HIS A 8 9.46 10.15 12.25
N ARG A 9 10.70 9.71 12.38
CA ARG A 9 11.70 9.88 11.31
C ARG A 9 12.33 8.54 10.97
N LEU A 10 12.60 8.36 9.69
CA LEU A 10 13.42 7.30 9.06
C LEU A 10 12.68 6.11 8.46
N VAL A 11 11.81 6.41 7.48
CA VAL A 11 11.75 5.59 6.25
C VAL A 11 12.40 6.40 5.14
N ARG A 12 13.73 6.35 5.02
CA ARG A 12 14.48 6.56 3.76
C ARG A 12 16.00 6.52 3.95
N ARG A 13 16.60 5.53 3.27
CA ARG A 13 17.97 5.41 2.70
C ARG A 13 18.80 4.29 3.30
N VAL A 14 18.82 3.16 2.59
CA VAL A 14 20.03 2.35 2.47
C VAL A 14 20.26 2.06 0.99
N ASN A 15 21.19 2.79 0.38
CA ASN A 15 21.87 2.39 -0.85
C ASN A 15 22.78 1.20 -0.51
N HIS A 16 22.67 0.09 -1.24
CA HIS A 16 23.64 -0.99 -1.17
C HIS A 16 24.52 -1.05 -2.41
N LEU A 17 25.82 -0.84 -2.16
CA LEU A 17 26.94 -1.19 -3.02
C LEU A 17 27.13 -2.72 -3.08
N ASN A 18 27.47 -3.20 -4.28
CA ASN A 18 28.31 -4.35 -4.63
C ASN A 18 28.21 -5.66 -3.83
N SER A 19 28.03 -6.77 -4.56
CA SER A 19 29.11 -7.76 -4.78
C SER A 19 28.66 -8.90 -5.71
N ARG A 20 29.44 -9.16 -6.76
CA ARG A 20 29.36 -10.39 -7.58
C ARG A 20 30.09 -11.54 -6.88
N PRO A 21 29.73 -12.80 -7.19
CA PRO A 21 30.78 -13.77 -7.44
C PRO A 21 30.56 -14.57 -8.74
N ALA A 22 31.69 -14.82 -9.39
CA ALA A 22 31.85 -15.67 -10.55
C ALA A 22 31.88 -17.15 -10.12
N TRP A 23 31.23 -18.02 -10.89
CA TRP A 23 31.42 -19.46 -10.81
C TRP A 23 31.89 -20.01 -12.16
N ARG A 24 33.09 -20.60 -12.13
CA ARG A 24 33.67 -21.40 -13.22
C ARG A 24 32.99 -22.77 -13.24
N LEU A 25 32.53 -23.21 -14.41
CA LEU A 25 32.05 -24.58 -14.63
C LEU A 25 33.18 -25.42 -15.26
N VAL A 26 33.55 -26.48 -14.54
CA VAL A 26 34.39 -27.58 -15.03
C VAL A 26 33.47 -28.57 -15.73
N THR A 27 33.72 -28.85 -17.01
CA THR A 27 32.99 -29.87 -17.78
C THR A 27 33.69 -31.23 -17.70
N ARG A 28 32.92 -32.30 -17.48
CA ARG A 28 33.31 -33.68 -17.79
C ARG A 28 32.17 -34.35 -18.55
N PRO A 29 32.44 -35.09 -19.65
CA PRO A 29 31.41 -35.75 -20.42
C PRO A 29 31.13 -37.15 -19.86
N VAL A 30 29.86 -37.57 -19.86
CA VAL A 30 29.50 -38.98 -19.65
C VAL A 30 28.77 -39.47 -20.89
N ALA A 31 29.21 -40.65 -21.32
CA ALA A 31 28.99 -41.29 -22.60
C ALA A 31 27.55 -41.73 -22.87
N PHE A 32 27.19 -41.68 -24.16
CA PHE A 32 26.00 -42.31 -24.73
C PHE A 32 26.05 -43.84 -24.58
N ARG A 33 24.94 -44.44 -24.14
CA ARG A 33 24.58 -45.82 -24.49
C ARG A 33 23.22 -45.82 -25.16
N VAL A 34 23.21 -46.30 -26.39
CA VAL A 34 22.04 -46.63 -27.20
C VAL A 34 21.57 -48.02 -26.78
N PHE A 35 20.27 -48.20 -26.55
CA PHE A 35 19.63 -49.51 -26.61
C PHE A 35 18.34 -49.45 -27.43
N SER A 36 18.26 -50.43 -28.33
CA SER A 36 17.26 -50.61 -29.37
C SER A 36 15.85 -50.89 -28.87
N SER A 37 14.92 -50.61 -29.78
CA SER A 37 13.48 -50.80 -29.74
C SER A 37 13.00 -52.19 -29.31
N ALA A 38 11.94 -52.19 -28.49
CA ALA A 38 10.87 -53.18 -28.59
C ALA A 38 9.52 -52.51 -28.26
N ALA A 39 8.54 -52.73 -29.11
CA ALA A 39 7.12 -52.44 -28.89
C ALA A 39 6.32 -53.49 -29.67
N PRO A 40 5.01 -53.70 -29.42
CA PRO A 40 4.18 -53.33 -28.26
C PRO A 40 3.33 -54.51 -27.75
N THR A 41 2.77 -54.40 -26.54
CA THR A 41 1.53 -55.11 -26.18
C THR A 41 0.60 -54.16 -25.43
N SER A 42 -0.57 -53.95 -26.02
CA SER A 42 -1.65 -53.08 -25.56
C SER A 42 -2.41 -53.70 -24.39
N SER A 43 -2.62 -52.92 -23.32
CA SER A 43 -3.72 -53.12 -22.38
C SER A 43 -4.42 -51.78 -22.12
N THR A 44 -5.71 -51.74 -22.42
CA THR A 44 -6.58 -50.57 -22.36
C THR A 44 -7.01 -50.28 -20.92
N THR A 45 -6.60 -49.13 -20.41
CA THR A 45 -7.32 -48.36 -19.39
C THR A 45 -7.50 -46.96 -19.97
N GLY A 46 -8.66 -46.34 -19.80
CA GLY A 46 -9.05 -45.06 -20.43
C GLY A 46 -8.14 -43.88 -20.08
N GLY A 47 -6.95 -43.85 -20.65
CA GLY A 47 -5.99 -42.77 -20.55
C GLY A 47 -6.19 -41.78 -21.68
N ILE A 48 -6.16 -40.49 -21.35
CA ILE A 48 -6.09 -39.41 -22.34
C ILE A 48 -4.92 -39.76 -23.29
N ARG A 49 -5.20 -39.86 -24.59
CA ARG A 49 -4.16 -40.16 -25.58
C ARG A 49 -3.07 -39.10 -25.43
N VAL A 50 -1.82 -39.55 -25.30
CA VAL A 50 -0.65 -38.67 -25.11
C VAL A 50 -0.60 -37.58 -26.19
N SER A 51 -1.03 -37.90 -27.42
CA SER A 51 -1.18 -36.93 -28.50
C SER A 51 -2.17 -35.81 -28.19
N THR A 52 -3.35 -36.13 -27.64
CA THR A 52 -4.38 -35.14 -27.26
C THR A 52 -3.89 -34.24 -26.14
N LEU A 53 -3.17 -34.78 -25.15
CA LEU A 53 -2.54 -34.00 -24.09
C LEU A 53 -1.47 -33.06 -24.65
N PHE A 54 -0.62 -33.56 -25.56
CA PHE A 54 0.45 -32.77 -26.17
C PHE A 54 -0.10 -31.65 -27.07
N THR A 55 -1.14 -31.93 -27.86
CA THR A 55 -1.82 -30.90 -28.66
C THR A 55 -2.50 -29.85 -27.78
N ALA A 56 -3.13 -30.25 -26.67
CA ALA A 56 -3.74 -29.33 -25.72
C ALA A 56 -2.68 -28.42 -25.07
N LEU A 57 -1.55 -28.99 -24.61
CA LEU A 57 -0.44 -28.22 -24.03
C LEU A 57 0.22 -27.28 -25.05
N LEU A 58 0.36 -27.72 -26.31
CA LEU A 58 0.89 -26.87 -27.38
C LEU A 58 -0.05 -25.70 -27.68
N ALA A 59 -1.35 -25.96 -27.77
CA ALA A 59 -2.36 -24.92 -27.96
C ALA A 59 -2.38 -23.93 -26.79
N LEU A 60 -2.27 -24.42 -25.56
CA LEU A 60 -2.15 -23.59 -24.35
C LEU A 60 -0.86 -22.75 -24.37
N GLY A 61 0.27 -23.35 -24.75
CA GLY A 61 1.56 -22.66 -24.85
C GLY A 61 1.57 -21.56 -25.91
N ILE A 62 1.01 -21.84 -27.09
CA ILE A 62 0.84 -20.84 -28.16
C ILE A 62 -0.13 -19.75 -27.71
N GLY A 63 -1.25 -20.11 -27.09
CA GLY A 63 -2.22 -19.16 -26.55
C GLY A 63 -1.62 -18.24 -25.49
N ALA A 64 -0.89 -18.80 -24.52
CA ALA A 64 -0.20 -18.04 -23.48
C ALA A 64 0.90 -17.12 -24.05
N THR A 65 1.66 -17.60 -25.05
CA THR A 65 2.68 -16.77 -25.72
C THR A 65 2.04 -15.65 -26.54
N GLY A 66 0.93 -15.93 -27.22
CA GLY A 66 0.16 -14.93 -27.97
C GLY A 66 -0.42 -13.85 -27.05
N LEU A 67 -1.02 -14.25 -25.92
CA LEU A 67 -1.50 -13.32 -24.89
C LEU A 67 -0.36 -12.50 -24.29
N GLY A 68 0.76 -13.14 -23.93
CA GLY A 68 1.93 -12.45 -23.40
C GLY A 68 2.54 -11.46 -24.40
N LEU A 69 2.60 -11.80 -25.69
CA LEU A 69 3.06 -10.90 -26.74
C LEU A 69 2.07 -9.73 -26.96
N TYR A 70 0.76 -9.99 -26.85
CA TYR A 70 -0.27 -8.95 -26.96
C TYR A 70 -0.22 -7.98 -25.78
N GLU A 71 -0.14 -8.47 -24.55
CA GLU A 71 0.02 -7.63 -23.35
C GLU A 71 1.33 -6.84 -23.40
N PHE A 72 2.42 -7.50 -23.81
CA PHE A 72 3.69 -6.83 -24.04
C PHE A 72 3.53 -5.72 -25.07
N TYR A 73 3.01 -6.00 -26.27
CA TYR A 73 2.80 -5.02 -27.33
C TYR A 73 1.90 -3.84 -26.91
N THR A 74 0.77 -4.12 -26.26
CA THR A 74 -0.16 -3.08 -25.79
C THR A 74 0.47 -2.20 -24.71
N SER A 75 1.33 -2.74 -23.85
CA SER A 75 2.17 -1.93 -22.94
C SER A 75 3.11 -0.98 -23.70
N PHE A 76 3.51 -1.32 -24.94
CA PHE A 76 4.32 -0.43 -25.77
C PHE A 76 3.53 0.71 -26.39
N THR A 77 2.21 0.58 -26.54
CA THR A 77 1.35 1.53 -27.25
C THR A 77 0.40 2.32 -26.34
N LEU A 78 0.35 2.02 -25.03
CA LEU A 78 -0.55 2.67 -24.06
C LEU A 78 -0.36 4.20 -23.93
N TRP A 79 0.88 4.67 -24.13
CA TRP A 79 1.27 6.07 -23.97
C TRP A 79 1.48 6.76 -25.32
N PRO A 80 1.12 8.03 -25.50
CA PRO A 80 1.48 8.80 -26.70
C PRO A 80 2.98 8.81 -26.94
N GLU A 81 3.39 8.89 -28.21
CA GLU A 81 4.81 8.88 -28.59
C GLU A 81 5.61 9.98 -27.91
N GLN A 82 4.98 11.15 -27.72
CA GLN A 82 5.56 12.32 -27.09
C GLN A 82 5.93 12.09 -25.62
N VAL A 83 5.18 11.26 -24.89
CA VAL A 83 5.36 11.02 -23.44
C VAL A 83 6.20 9.76 -23.18
N ARG A 84 6.02 8.74 -24.03
CA ARG A 84 6.52 7.38 -23.82
C ARG A 84 8.04 7.29 -23.69
N GLY A 85 8.79 8.06 -24.48
CA GLY A 85 10.26 8.03 -24.48
C GLY A 85 10.84 8.41 -23.11
N ASP A 86 10.35 9.52 -22.57
CA ASP A 86 10.78 10.05 -21.28
C ASP A 86 10.33 9.18 -20.12
N LEU A 87 9.09 8.72 -20.15
CA LEU A 87 8.57 7.86 -19.09
C LEU A 87 9.38 6.57 -18.97
N ARG A 88 9.74 5.94 -20.10
CA ARG A 88 10.59 4.74 -20.10
C ARG A 88 12.00 5.01 -19.60
N ALA A 89 12.61 6.11 -20.06
CA ALA A 89 13.95 6.49 -19.62
C ALA A 89 13.97 6.76 -18.10
N GLY A 90 12.94 7.43 -17.60
CA GLY A 90 12.74 7.69 -16.17
C GLY A 90 12.60 6.41 -15.35
N ILE A 91 11.66 5.53 -15.71
CA ILE A 91 11.46 4.24 -15.02
C ILE A 91 12.73 3.38 -15.06
N LYS A 92 13.43 3.36 -16.21
CA LYS A 92 14.70 2.64 -16.33
C LYS A 92 15.76 3.20 -15.38
N ALA A 93 15.91 4.52 -15.31
CA ALA A 93 16.85 5.16 -14.40
C ALA A 93 16.51 4.89 -12.93
N LYS A 94 15.21 4.94 -12.55
CA LYS A 94 14.72 4.55 -11.22
C LYS A 94 15.14 3.12 -10.86
N ASN A 95 14.89 2.17 -11.76
CA ASN A 95 15.22 0.76 -11.54
C ASN A 95 16.74 0.51 -11.47
N GLN A 96 17.55 1.42 -12.03
CA GLN A 96 19.01 1.40 -11.93
C GLN A 96 19.54 2.12 -10.66
N GLY A 97 18.66 2.71 -9.86
CA GLY A 97 19.02 3.47 -8.66
C GLY A 97 19.46 4.92 -8.93
N ASP A 98 19.43 5.38 -10.18
CA ASP A 98 19.73 6.78 -10.53
C ASP A 98 18.47 7.64 -10.39
N LEU A 99 18.15 7.99 -9.15
CA LEU A 99 16.94 8.73 -8.82
C LEU A 99 16.96 10.16 -9.40
N SER A 100 18.13 10.81 -9.43
CA SER A 100 18.23 12.17 -9.98
C SER A 100 18.01 12.21 -11.48
N LEU A 101 18.54 11.24 -12.23
CA LEU A 101 18.25 11.12 -13.66
C LEU A 101 16.79 10.75 -13.91
N SER A 102 16.25 9.83 -13.10
CA SER A 102 14.85 9.42 -13.15
C SER A 102 13.91 10.61 -12.98
N GLU A 103 14.16 11.46 -11.98
CA GLU A 103 13.36 12.65 -11.69
C GLU A 103 13.26 13.54 -12.92
N ARG A 104 14.38 13.88 -13.56
CA ARG A 104 14.43 14.76 -14.74
C ARG A 104 13.56 14.23 -15.89
N TYR A 105 13.67 12.93 -16.19
CA TYR A 105 12.89 12.32 -17.26
C TYR A 105 11.39 12.29 -16.92
N ILE A 106 11.03 11.90 -15.70
CA ILE A 106 9.62 11.81 -15.31
C ILE A 106 9.00 13.22 -15.24
N THR A 107 9.74 14.24 -14.80
CA THR A 107 9.25 15.63 -14.81
C THR A 107 8.94 16.10 -16.22
N ARG A 108 9.84 15.80 -17.19
CA ARG A 108 9.59 16.13 -18.60
C ARG A 108 8.37 15.37 -19.14
N ALA A 109 8.26 14.07 -18.85
CA ALA A 109 7.10 13.27 -19.22
C ALA A 109 5.79 13.86 -18.66
N PHE A 110 5.80 14.31 -17.40
CA PHE A 110 4.64 14.93 -16.74
C PHE A 110 4.24 16.24 -17.43
N GLN A 111 5.19 17.13 -17.67
CA GLN A 111 4.95 18.40 -18.36
C GLN A 111 4.43 18.17 -19.79
N THR A 112 5.01 17.22 -20.52
CA THR A 112 4.52 16.84 -21.85
C THR A 112 3.11 16.29 -21.77
N ALA A 113 2.79 15.42 -20.82
CA ALA A 113 1.44 14.89 -20.66
C ALA A 113 0.41 16.00 -20.36
N LEU A 114 0.77 16.98 -19.53
CA LEU A 114 -0.10 18.14 -19.24
C LEU A 114 -0.34 19.05 -20.46
N SER A 115 0.61 19.09 -21.40
CA SER A 115 0.51 19.91 -22.62
C SER A 115 -0.39 19.31 -23.71
N LEU A 116 -0.77 18.03 -23.57
CA LEU A 116 -1.56 17.32 -24.57
C LEU A 116 -3.06 17.36 -24.21
N PRO A 117 -3.96 17.38 -25.22
CA PRO A 117 -5.39 17.16 -24.98
C PRO A 117 -5.62 15.81 -24.30
N TYR A 118 -6.51 15.74 -23.30
CA TYR A 118 -6.70 14.52 -22.52
C TYR A 118 -7.15 13.33 -23.38
N GLN A 119 -7.82 13.57 -24.51
CA GLN A 119 -8.26 12.57 -25.46
C GLN A 119 -7.06 11.80 -26.04
N THR A 120 -5.91 12.45 -26.21
CA THR A 120 -4.68 11.79 -26.67
C THR A 120 -4.12 10.82 -25.63
N LEU A 121 -4.45 11.04 -24.36
CA LEU A 121 -4.08 10.18 -23.25
C LEU A 121 -5.11 9.07 -23.02
N ALA A 122 -6.12 8.89 -23.88
CA ALA A 122 -7.05 7.76 -23.76
C ALA A 122 -6.35 6.39 -23.92
N PRO A 123 -6.86 5.31 -23.31
CA PRO A 123 -7.91 5.31 -22.28
C PRO A 123 -7.39 5.85 -20.93
N ASP A 124 -8.31 6.28 -20.07
CA ASP A 124 -8.07 6.70 -18.66
C ASP A 124 -7.02 7.81 -18.49
N PRO A 125 -7.23 8.99 -19.12
CA PRO A 125 -6.25 10.07 -19.12
C PRO A 125 -5.88 10.55 -17.71
N TYR A 126 -6.82 10.53 -16.77
CA TYR A 126 -6.54 10.93 -15.39
C TYR A 126 -5.63 9.94 -14.69
N LEU A 127 -5.86 8.62 -14.84
CA LEU A 127 -5.00 7.59 -14.27
C LEU A 127 -3.57 7.71 -14.78
N LYS A 128 -3.39 8.06 -16.05
CA LYS A 128 -2.07 8.30 -16.64
C LYS A 128 -1.36 9.51 -16.00
N ILE A 129 -2.00 10.67 -15.96
CA ILE A 129 -1.37 11.89 -15.39
C ILE A 129 -1.08 11.71 -13.90
N SER A 130 -2.06 11.25 -13.13
CA SER A 130 -1.90 10.99 -11.70
C SER A 130 -0.87 9.89 -11.41
N GLY A 131 -0.72 8.90 -12.28
CA GLY A 131 0.32 7.88 -12.20
C GLY A 131 1.72 8.45 -12.38
N ILE A 132 1.93 9.36 -13.33
CA ILE A 132 3.23 10.05 -13.49
C ILE A 132 3.54 10.91 -12.26
N ALA A 133 2.56 11.66 -11.74
CA ALA A 133 2.74 12.46 -10.53
C ALA A 133 3.07 11.60 -9.30
N SER A 134 2.41 10.46 -9.15
CA SER A 134 2.69 9.49 -8.08
C SER A 134 4.12 8.95 -8.20
N LEU A 135 4.56 8.61 -9.42
CA LEU A 135 5.91 8.12 -9.69
C LEU A 135 6.98 9.17 -9.36
N LEU A 136 6.74 10.46 -9.61
CA LEU A 136 7.64 11.54 -9.17
C LEU A 136 7.86 11.53 -7.65
N SER A 137 6.80 11.27 -6.88
CA SER A 137 6.86 11.27 -5.42
C SER A 137 7.70 10.16 -4.80
N GLU A 138 7.86 9.06 -5.52
CA GLU A 138 8.71 7.96 -5.11
C GLU A 138 10.20 8.32 -5.31
N VAL A 139 10.50 9.03 -6.40
CA VAL A 139 11.87 9.32 -6.85
C VAL A 139 12.45 10.54 -6.13
N ALA A 140 11.66 11.62 -5.95
CA ALA A 140 12.12 12.84 -5.29
C ALA A 140 10.98 13.50 -4.49
N PRO A 141 10.95 13.46 -3.15
CA PRO A 141 9.93 14.10 -2.33
C PRO A 141 10.19 15.60 -2.13
N ASP A 142 10.51 16.34 -3.19
CA ASP A 142 10.80 17.77 -3.12
C ASP A 142 9.56 18.63 -3.37
N ARG A 143 9.73 19.96 -3.38
CA ARG A 143 8.61 20.88 -3.63
C ARG A 143 8.00 20.70 -5.03
N ARG A 144 8.81 20.38 -6.05
CA ARG A 144 8.32 20.21 -7.42
C ARG A 144 7.40 18.99 -7.55
N THR A 145 7.72 17.93 -6.82
CA THR A 145 6.84 16.75 -6.71
C THR A 145 5.53 17.06 -6.01
N ILE A 146 5.56 17.83 -4.92
CA ILE A 146 4.33 18.25 -4.23
C ILE A 146 3.46 19.06 -5.20
N ASP A 147 4.05 19.99 -5.94
CA ASP A 147 3.35 20.78 -6.95
C ASP A 147 2.75 19.87 -8.05
N ALA A 148 3.49 18.87 -8.54
CA ALA A 148 2.98 17.91 -9.52
C ALA A 148 1.79 17.08 -8.99
N LEU A 149 1.85 16.61 -7.75
CA LEU A 149 0.75 15.92 -7.09
C LEU A 149 -0.47 16.82 -6.92
N LYS A 150 -0.27 18.09 -6.51
CA LYS A 150 -1.34 19.08 -6.38
C LYS A 150 -2.00 19.36 -7.74
N THR A 151 -1.21 19.59 -8.79
CA THR A 151 -1.72 19.75 -10.16
C THR A 151 -2.55 18.54 -10.60
N ALA A 152 -2.05 17.32 -10.39
CA ALA A 152 -2.81 16.11 -10.72
C ALA A 152 -4.09 15.97 -9.88
N TRP A 153 -4.07 16.36 -8.61
CA TRP A 153 -5.27 16.35 -7.77
C TRP A 153 -6.31 17.39 -8.22
N GLU A 154 -5.87 18.59 -8.60
CA GLU A 154 -6.71 19.69 -9.09
C GLU A 154 -7.37 19.37 -10.43
N LEU A 155 -6.65 18.71 -11.36
CA LEU A 155 -7.24 18.23 -12.62
C LEU A 155 -8.41 17.26 -12.38
N GLY A 156 -8.37 16.51 -11.29
CA GLY A 156 -9.42 15.58 -10.89
C GLY A 156 -10.59 16.22 -10.15
N ALA A 157 -10.56 17.54 -9.91
CA ALA A 157 -11.65 18.25 -9.24
C ALA A 157 -12.90 18.40 -10.11
N GLY A 158 -12.76 18.31 -11.44
CA GLY A 158 -13.86 18.49 -12.40
C GLY A 158 -14.53 19.88 -12.30
N PRO A 159 -15.68 20.07 -12.96
CA PRO A 159 -16.37 21.37 -13.03
C PRO A 159 -17.04 21.82 -11.71
N SER A 160 -17.01 21.03 -10.65
CA SER A 160 -17.79 21.26 -9.43
C SER A 160 -17.09 22.06 -8.31
N ASN A 161 -15.88 22.60 -8.55
CA ASN A 161 -15.25 23.53 -7.62
C ASN A 161 -15.17 24.93 -8.27
N PRO A 162 -16.03 25.90 -7.88
CA PRO A 162 -15.86 27.26 -8.35
C PRO A 162 -14.54 27.80 -7.79
N SER A 163 -13.61 28.09 -8.68
CA SER A 163 -12.52 29.01 -8.35
C SER A 163 -13.16 30.37 -7.98
N PRO A 164 -12.61 31.11 -7.01
CA PRO A 164 -13.10 32.46 -6.72
C PRO A 164 -13.01 33.32 -8.00
N PRO A 165 -13.99 34.19 -8.25
CA PRO A 165 -14.02 34.97 -9.48
C PRO A 165 -12.82 35.91 -9.50
N SER A 166 -11.93 35.72 -10.47
CA SER A 166 -10.96 36.74 -10.85
C SER A 166 -11.74 37.93 -11.41
N THR A 167 -11.70 39.02 -10.68
CA THR A 167 -12.11 40.35 -11.13
C THR A 167 -11.33 40.77 -12.37
N ASP A 168 -12.04 41.49 -13.23
CA ASP A 168 -11.56 42.40 -14.27
C ASP A 168 -11.11 41.77 -15.61
N SER A 169 -12.00 41.87 -16.62
CA SER A 169 -11.67 42.64 -17.83
C SER A 169 -12.92 42.88 -18.69
N GLU A 170 -13.09 44.15 -19.07
CA GLU A 170 -14.16 44.73 -19.86
C GLU A 170 -14.34 44.11 -21.25
N LYS A 171 -15.61 44.06 -21.65
CA LYS A 171 -16.12 43.62 -22.96
C LYS A 171 -15.96 44.75 -23.98
N THR A 172 -15.23 44.51 -25.07
CA THR A 172 -15.36 45.27 -26.32
C THR A 172 -15.72 44.28 -27.45
N PRO A 173 -16.78 44.53 -28.26
CA PRO A 173 -17.21 43.57 -29.29
C PRO A 173 -16.64 43.90 -30.68
N SER A 174 -16.11 42.89 -31.38
CA SER A 174 -15.91 42.89 -32.84
C SER A 174 -15.71 41.45 -33.36
N PRO A 175 -15.90 41.20 -34.68
CA PRO A 175 -16.99 40.35 -35.15
C PRO A 175 -16.62 38.90 -35.48
N ALA A 176 -17.70 38.10 -35.52
CA ALA A 176 -17.82 36.69 -35.85
C ALA A 176 -16.81 36.13 -36.86
N VAL A 177 -15.89 35.33 -36.32
CA VAL A 177 -15.28 34.20 -37.04
C VAL A 177 -16.06 32.96 -36.61
N THR A 178 -16.36 32.10 -37.57
CA THR A 178 -17.02 30.81 -37.36
C THR A 178 -16.09 29.92 -36.51
N GLU A 179 -16.23 29.97 -35.19
CA GLU A 179 -15.47 29.13 -34.26
C GLU A 179 -16.00 27.70 -34.34
N GLU A 180 -15.13 26.77 -34.79
CA GLU A 180 -15.24 25.36 -34.44
C GLU A 180 -15.37 25.27 -32.92
N ALA A 181 -16.33 24.49 -32.42
CA ALA A 181 -16.59 24.37 -31.00
C ALA A 181 -15.28 24.02 -30.26
N PRO A 182 -14.89 24.76 -29.21
CA PRO A 182 -13.64 24.52 -28.50
C PRO A 182 -13.61 23.07 -28.00
N GLU A 183 -12.56 22.34 -28.36
CA GLU A 183 -12.33 20.97 -27.89
C GLU A 183 -12.53 20.90 -26.37
N PRO A 184 -13.31 19.92 -25.85
CA PRO A 184 -13.62 19.85 -24.44
C PRO A 184 -12.31 19.71 -23.64
N GLY A 185 -12.03 20.71 -22.80
CA GLY A 185 -10.88 20.71 -21.89
C GLY A 185 -11.10 19.87 -20.63
N TRP A 186 -10.11 19.80 -19.75
CA TRP A 186 -10.19 19.06 -18.48
C TRP A 186 -11.38 19.46 -17.58
N SER A 187 -11.91 20.67 -17.75
CA SER A 187 -13.09 21.16 -17.02
C SER A 187 -14.38 20.39 -17.35
N SER A 188 -14.47 19.74 -18.51
CA SER A 188 -15.61 18.88 -18.87
C SER A 188 -15.35 17.39 -18.66
N TYR A 189 -14.14 17.02 -18.20
CA TYR A 189 -13.79 15.63 -17.93
C TYR A 189 -14.46 15.15 -16.64
N THR A 190 -15.18 14.03 -16.72
CA THR A 190 -15.85 13.39 -15.58
C THR A 190 -15.08 12.16 -15.15
N LEU A 191 -14.59 12.15 -13.91
CA LEU A 191 -13.87 11.00 -13.35
C LEU A 191 -14.80 9.79 -13.18
N SER A 192 -14.31 8.63 -13.64
CA SER A 192 -14.80 7.31 -13.21
C SER A 192 -14.58 7.07 -11.72
N ASP A 193 -15.23 6.05 -11.15
CA ASP A 193 -15.05 5.73 -9.73
C ASP A 193 -13.61 5.29 -9.39
N GLU A 194 -12.95 4.56 -10.30
CA GLU A 194 -11.54 4.18 -10.16
C GLU A 194 -10.62 5.42 -10.18
N GLU A 195 -10.90 6.40 -11.03
CA GLU A 195 -10.17 7.67 -11.07
C GLU A 195 -10.43 8.53 -9.82
N ARG A 196 -11.64 8.48 -9.25
CA ARG A 196 -11.92 9.13 -7.97
C ARG A 196 -11.12 8.47 -6.84
N LEU A 197 -11.00 7.14 -6.84
CA LEU A 197 -10.15 6.43 -5.89
C LEU A 197 -8.67 6.80 -6.05
N ARG A 198 -8.21 6.95 -7.29
CA ARG A 198 -6.86 7.48 -7.57
C ARG A 198 -6.67 8.87 -6.97
N ARG A 199 -7.69 9.73 -7.01
CA ARG A 199 -7.65 11.06 -6.39
C ARG A 199 -7.58 11.00 -4.86
N VAL A 200 -8.25 10.03 -4.22
CA VAL A 200 -8.07 9.71 -2.78
C VAL A 200 -6.62 9.36 -2.49
N ALA A 201 -6.01 8.49 -3.29
CA ALA A 201 -4.61 8.12 -3.12
C ALA A 201 -3.64 9.31 -3.26
N LEU A 202 -3.92 10.25 -4.17
CA LEU A 202 -3.15 11.50 -4.28
C LEU A 202 -3.28 12.38 -3.03
N ALA A 203 -4.50 12.56 -2.51
CA ALA A 203 -4.73 13.33 -1.29
C ALA A 203 -4.03 12.68 -0.09
N TYR A 204 -4.16 11.37 0.07
CA TYR A 204 -3.43 10.60 1.06
C TYR A 204 -1.91 10.81 0.96
N LYS A 205 -1.36 10.77 -0.27
CA LYS A 205 0.08 11.02 -0.49
C LYS A 205 0.50 12.44 -0.17
N LEU A 206 -0.31 13.44 -0.51
CA LEU A 206 -0.09 14.84 -0.15
C LEU A 206 -0.08 15.03 1.37
N GLY A 207 -0.98 14.35 2.10
CA GLY A 207 -0.99 14.30 3.56
C GLY A 207 0.32 13.73 4.12
N GLN A 208 0.78 12.59 3.60
CA GLN A 208 2.07 12.01 4.02
C GLN A 208 3.24 12.98 3.83
N LEU A 209 3.30 13.69 2.69
CA LEU A 209 4.36 14.65 2.41
C LEU A 209 4.25 15.93 3.26
N ALA A 210 3.05 16.30 3.70
CA ALA A 210 2.82 17.42 4.60
C ALA A 210 3.22 17.10 6.05
N SER A 211 3.16 15.84 6.48
CA SER A 211 3.43 15.40 7.87
C SER A 211 4.74 15.88 8.48
N GLU A 212 5.76 16.10 7.65
CA GLU A 212 7.08 16.57 8.08
C GLU A 212 7.18 18.10 8.22
N ARG A 213 6.22 18.85 7.68
CA ARG A 213 6.32 20.31 7.46
C ARG A 213 5.17 21.08 8.08
N ASP A 214 3.96 20.61 7.86
CA ASP A 214 2.72 21.31 8.22
C ASP A 214 1.65 20.27 8.61
N VAL A 215 1.40 20.22 9.91
CA VAL A 215 0.48 19.27 10.53
C VAL A 215 -0.99 19.64 10.25
N ASP A 216 -1.28 20.90 9.94
CA ASP A 216 -2.63 21.35 9.61
C ASP A 216 -2.92 21.09 8.12
N GLU A 217 -1.92 21.24 7.24
CA GLU A 217 -2.01 20.78 5.86
C GLU A 217 -2.17 19.25 5.78
N GLU A 218 -1.44 18.49 6.60
CA GLU A 218 -1.61 17.03 6.74
C GLU A 218 -3.05 16.66 7.14
N GLU A 219 -3.61 17.32 8.16
CA GLU A 219 -5.00 17.09 8.61
C GLU A 219 -6.00 17.33 7.50
N LYS A 220 -5.86 18.45 6.76
CA LYS A 220 -6.76 18.80 5.66
C LYS A 220 -6.80 17.73 4.57
N TRP A 221 -5.64 17.23 4.17
CA TRP A 221 -5.56 16.21 3.12
C TRP A 221 -6.13 14.86 3.57
N LEU A 222 -5.83 14.44 4.80
CA LEU A 222 -6.31 13.17 5.34
C LEU A 222 -7.81 13.17 5.63
N ILE A 223 -8.37 14.29 6.10
CA ILE A 223 -9.83 14.46 6.23
C ILE A 223 -10.49 14.28 4.88
N TRP A 224 -10.02 15.00 3.84
CA TRP A 224 -10.61 14.90 2.51
C TRP A 224 -10.53 13.47 1.96
N ALA A 225 -9.39 12.79 2.13
CA ALA A 225 -9.21 11.41 1.69
C ALA A 225 -10.19 10.44 2.39
N VAL A 226 -10.38 10.58 3.70
CA VAL A 226 -11.34 9.77 4.47
C VAL A 226 -12.78 10.05 4.04
N GLU A 227 -13.19 11.32 3.96
CA GLU A 227 -14.55 11.69 3.56
C GLU A 227 -14.88 11.16 2.15
N GLU A 228 -13.96 11.33 1.20
CA GLU A 228 -14.17 10.92 -0.18
C GLU A 228 -14.21 9.39 -0.32
N VAL A 229 -13.31 8.66 0.36
CA VAL A 229 -13.32 7.20 0.28
C VAL A 229 -14.59 6.60 0.90
N LEU A 230 -15.08 7.18 2.00
CA LEU A 230 -16.35 6.79 2.61
C LEU A 230 -17.53 7.10 1.66
N ARG A 231 -17.52 8.25 0.98
CA ARG A 231 -18.54 8.60 -0.03
C ARG A 231 -18.56 7.60 -1.19
N LEU A 232 -17.38 7.22 -1.69
CA LEU A 232 -17.22 6.25 -2.78
C LEU A 232 -17.68 4.84 -2.39
N SER A 233 -17.45 4.47 -1.14
CA SER A 233 -17.87 3.17 -0.59
C SER A 233 -19.41 3.01 -0.50
N GLY A 234 -20.18 4.10 -0.65
CA GLY A 234 -21.64 4.09 -0.63
C GLY A 234 -22.26 4.41 0.73
N LEU A 235 -21.45 4.73 1.74
CA LEU A 235 -21.89 5.25 3.04
C LEU A 235 -22.42 6.67 2.85
N GLY A 236 -23.73 6.77 2.61
CA GLY A 236 -24.41 8.02 2.29
C GLY A 236 -25.55 7.84 1.28
N LYS A 237 -25.61 6.71 0.55
CA LYS A 237 -26.82 6.34 -0.19
C LYS A 237 -27.84 5.81 0.82
N LYS A 238 -28.84 6.63 1.17
CA LYS A 238 -30.10 6.13 1.75
C LYS A 238 -30.59 5.02 0.81
N LYS A 239 -30.61 3.77 1.27
CA LYS A 239 -31.41 2.72 0.65
C LYS A 239 -32.87 3.18 0.74
N THR A 240 -33.35 3.87 -0.29
CA THR A 240 -34.77 3.87 -0.63
C THR A 240 -35.04 2.50 -1.25
N ASP A 241 -35.23 1.51 -0.39
CA ASP A 241 -36.44 0.69 -0.36
C ASP A 241 -36.23 -0.55 0.51
N SER A 242 -37.29 -0.81 1.28
CA SER A 242 -37.68 -2.04 1.98
C SER A 242 -36.70 -3.21 1.95
N ASP A 243 -36.17 -3.59 3.11
CA ASP A 243 -36.74 -4.78 3.75
C ASP A 243 -36.33 -4.93 5.22
N THR A 244 -37.30 -5.47 5.94
CA THR A 244 -37.41 -5.66 7.38
C THR A 244 -36.32 -6.55 8.00
N ASN A 245 -36.03 -6.27 9.28
CA ASN A 245 -35.23 -7.05 10.26
C ASN A 245 -33.75 -6.69 10.42
N ALA A 246 -33.47 -5.46 10.85
CA ALA A 246 -32.23 -5.15 11.55
C ALA A 246 -32.38 -5.48 13.05
N LYS A 247 -32.08 -6.73 13.41
CA LYS A 247 -31.83 -7.11 14.81
C LYS A 247 -30.50 -6.48 15.21
N ALA A 248 -30.55 -5.46 16.05
CA ALA A 248 -29.39 -4.77 16.60
C ALA A 248 -28.43 -5.78 17.27
N ARG A 249 -27.34 -6.12 16.58
CA ARG A 249 -26.15 -6.71 17.20
C ARG A 249 -25.18 -5.56 17.45
N SER A 250 -25.13 -5.14 18.70
CA SER A 250 -24.10 -4.23 19.22
C SER A 250 -22.73 -4.83 18.94
N GLY A 251 -21.94 -4.20 18.06
CA GLY A 251 -20.55 -4.58 17.77
C GLY A 251 -20.15 -4.61 16.29
N SER A 252 -21.08 -4.63 15.34
CA SER A 252 -20.77 -4.52 13.89
C SER A 252 -20.63 -3.04 13.51
N SER A 253 -19.44 -2.61 13.11
CA SER A 253 -19.29 -1.27 12.51
C SER A 253 -20.02 -1.26 11.17
N ALA A 254 -20.79 -0.21 10.84
CA ALA A 254 -21.60 -0.09 9.61
C ALA A 254 -20.81 -0.29 8.29
N LEU A 255 -19.48 -0.25 8.39
CA LEU A 255 -18.49 -0.39 7.33
C LEU A 255 -18.04 -1.85 7.08
N ASP A 256 -18.25 -2.74 8.04
CA ASP A 256 -17.81 -4.15 7.99
C ASP A 256 -18.70 -5.01 7.06
N GLU A 257 -19.97 -4.61 6.92
CA GLU A 257 -20.97 -5.26 6.05
C GLU A 257 -20.98 -4.69 4.61
N LEU A 258 -19.98 -3.88 4.26
CA LEU A 258 -19.98 -3.17 2.99
C LEU A 258 -19.52 -4.10 1.84
N GLU A 259 -20.44 -4.40 0.92
CA GLU A 259 -20.10 -4.99 -0.38
C GLU A 259 -19.35 -3.94 -1.20
N LEU A 260 -18.02 -4.02 -1.17
CA LEU A 260 -17.19 -3.10 -1.93
C LEU A 260 -17.30 -3.39 -3.43
N PRO A 261 -17.34 -2.35 -4.27
CA PRO A 261 -17.21 -2.53 -5.72
C PRO A 261 -15.90 -3.26 -6.06
N THR A 262 -15.88 -4.05 -7.14
CA THR A 262 -14.71 -4.85 -7.54
C THR A 262 -13.44 -4.06 -7.83
N TRP A 263 -13.56 -2.75 -8.09
CA TRP A 263 -12.46 -1.82 -8.32
C TRP A 263 -11.87 -1.22 -7.03
N MET A 264 -12.46 -1.51 -5.86
CA MET A 264 -12.03 -0.98 -4.56
C MET A 264 -11.65 -2.12 -3.61
N SER A 265 -10.48 -2.02 -3.00
CA SER A 265 -10.05 -2.94 -1.95
C SER A 265 -10.34 -2.38 -0.55
N LYS A 266 -10.34 -3.27 0.45
CA LYS A 266 -10.44 -2.89 1.86
C LYS A 266 -9.24 -2.08 2.32
N ALA A 267 -8.07 -2.34 1.76
CA ALA A 267 -6.85 -1.58 2.01
C ALA A 267 -6.98 -0.11 1.57
N ASP A 268 -7.72 0.16 0.50
CA ASP A 268 -7.96 1.53 0.01
C ASP A 268 -8.82 2.35 0.99
N LEU A 269 -9.74 1.70 1.72
CA LEU A 269 -10.50 2.32 2.80
C LEU A 269 -9.70 2.43 4.09
N GLY A 270 -8.95 1.38 4.44
CA GLY A 270 -8.19 1.31 5.68
C GLY A 270 -7.04 2.33 5.73
N ALA A 271 -6.37 2.60 4.61
CA ALA A 271 -5.17 3.43 4.62
C ALA A 271 -5.40 4.89 5.04
N PRO A 272 -6.41 5.61 4.49
CA PRO A 272 -6.70 6.97 4.95
C PRO A 272 -7.17 7.01 6.40
N LEU A 273 -7.97 6.03 6.84
CA LEU A 273 -8.45 5.93 8.23
C LEU A 273 -7.30 5.74 9.21
N GLU A 274 -6.39 4.82 8.91
CA GLU A 274 -5.19 4.57 9.71
C GLU A 274 -4.33 5.83 9.82
N ALA A 275 -4.04 6.51 8.71
CA ALA A 275 -3.20 7.71 8.74
C ALA A 275 -3.84 8.88 9.49
N LEU A 276 -5.15 9.12 9.31
CA LEU A 276 -5.86 10.14 10.07
C LEU A 276 -5.90 9.78 11.57
N GLY A 277 -6.06 8.49 11.90
CA GLY A 277 -5.95 7.97 13.25
C GLY A 277 -4.58 8.23 13.86
N ALA A 278 -3.50 7.98 13.11
CA ALA A 278 -2.13 8.23 13.53
C ALA A 278 -1.85 9.73 13.74
N LEU A 279 -2.38 10.60 12.87
CA LEU A 279 -2.31 12.04 13.05
C LEU A 279 -3.00 12.47 14.36
N TYR A 280 -4.22 12.00 14.62
CA TYR A 280 -4.91 12.33 15.85
C TYR A 280 -4.26 11.73 17.08
N ALA A 281 -3.66 10.54 16.98
CA ALA A 281 -2.82 10.00 18.03
C ALA A 281 -1.68 10.98 18.31
N LYS A 282 -0.91 11.42 17.30
CA LYS A 282 0.18 12.41 17.43
C LYS A 282 -0.27 13.75 18.05
N LYS A 283 -1.52 14.18 17.81
CA LYS A 283 -2.13 15.39 18.43
C LYS A 283 -2.70 15.14 19.85
N ASP A 284 -2.46 13.97 20.44
CA ASP A 284 -3.04 13.50 21.70
C ASP A 284 -4.58 13.57 21.74
N ARG A 285 -5.20 13.48 20.56
CA ARG A 285 -6.64 13.47 20.32
C ARG A 285 -7.17 12.03 20.36
N ILE A 286 -7.03 11.39 21.52
CA ILE A 286 -7.33 9.96 21.72
C ILE A 286 -8.75 9.59 21.28
N GLU A 287 -9.73 10.43 21.62
CA GLU A 287 -11.16 10.22 21.31
C GLU A 287 -11.46 10.22 19.81
N TYR A 288 -10.62 10.86 18.99
CA TYR A 288 -10.74 10.84 17.53
C TYR A 288 -9.91 9.72 16.89
N ALA A 289 -8.73 9.42 17.44
CA ALA A 289 -7.84 8.38 16.92
C ALA A 289 -8.40 6.97 17.12
N MET A 290 -8.94 6.68 18.31
CA MET A 290 -9.44 5.36 18.68
C MET A 290 -10.53 4.83 17.73
N PRO A 291 -11.62 5.57 17.43
CA PRO A 291 -12.64 5.08 16.50
C PRO A 291 -12.10 4.87 15.09
N LEU A 292 -11.15 5.68 14.62
CA LEU A 292 -10.53 5.50 13.29
C LEU A 292 -9.71 4.20 13.22
N TYR A 293 -8.92 3.89 14.25
CA TYR A 293 -8.20 2.62 14.33
C TYR A 293 -9.12 1.42 14.42
N LEU A 294 -10.14 1.48 15.28
CA LEU A 294 -11.13 0.40 15.39
C LEU A 294 -11.84 0.16 14.06
N GLN A 295 -12.16 1.23 13.34
CA GLN A 295 -12.81 1.15 12.04
C GLN A 295 -11.90 0.58 10.95
N ALA A 296 -10.62 0.94 10.94
CA ALA A 296 -9.66 0.36 10.02
C ALA A 296 -9.42 -1.13 10.32
N ILE A 297 -9.36 -1.52 11.61
CA ILE A 297 -9.22 -2.92 12.03
C ILE A 297 -10.43 -3.75 11.57
N SER A 298 -11.66 -3.27 11.78
CA SER A 298 -12.84 -4.05 11.38
C SER A 298 -12.93 -4.23 9.87
N LEU A 299 -12.54 -3.21 9.09
CA LEU A 299 -12.47 -3.31 7.64
C LEU A 299 -11.46 -4.36 7.16
N LEU A 300 -10.23 -4.30 7.69
CA LEU A 300 -9.13 -5.18 7.29
C LEU A 300 -9.26 -6.60 7.87
N LEU A 301 -9.87 -6.73 9.04
CA LEU A 301 -10.05 -8.02 9.72
C LEU A 301 -11.48 -8.17 10.28
N PRO A 302 -12.47 -8.40 9.41
CA PRO A 302 -13.85 -8.62 9.82
C PRO A 302 -14.00 -9.80 10.79
N PRO A 303 -14.88 -9.69 11.80
CA PRO A 303 -15.28 -10.84 12.60
C PRO A 303 -15.90 -11.91 11.70
N ASN A 304 -15.40 -13.15 11.82
CA ASN A 304 -15.88 -14.34 11.09
C ASN A 304 -15.56 -14.38 9.59
N ALA A 305 -14.81 -13.43 9.03
CA ALA A 305 -14.34 -13.56 7.65
C ALA A 305 -13.35 -14.72 7.53
N GLN A 306 -13.61 -15.58 6.54
CA GLN A 306 -12.69 -16.63 6.12
C GLN A 306 -11.87 -16.11 4.94
N ASN A 307 -10.62 -16.55 4.82
CA ASN A 307 -9.73 -16.22 3.69
C ASN A 307 -9.36 -14.72 3.55
N VAL A 308 -9.23 -13.99 4.65
CA VAL A 308 -8.65 -12.63 4.63
C VAL A 308 -7.20 -12.69 4.09
N PRO A 309 -6.78 -11.80 3.17
CA PRO A 309 -5.40 -11.74 2.67
C PRO A 309 -4.36 -11.65 3.79
N VAL A 310 -3.15 -12.15 3.53
CA VAL A 310 -2.05 -12.07 4.51
C VAL A 310 -1.73 -10.61 4.84
N GLU A 311 -1.58 -9.78 3.81
CA GLU A 311 -1.28 -8.35 3.94
C GLU A 311 -2.31 -7.63 4.83
N ASP A 312 -3.60 -7.80 4.58
CA ASP A 312 -4.68 -7.18 5.36
C ASP A 312 -4.64 -7.59 6.84
N ARG A 313 -4.36 -8.88 7.12
CA ARG A 313 -4.18 -9.38 8.49
C ARG A 313 -2.98 -8.73 9.17
N CYS A 314 -1.85 -8.65 8.47
CA CYS A 314 -0.63 -8.04 8.98
C CYS A 314 -0.83 -6.56 9.29
N ARG A 315 -1.51 -5.85 8.39
CA ARG A 315 -1.85 -4.44 8.57
C ARG A 315 -2.83 -4.22 9.72
N ALA A 316 -3.87 -5.05 9.83
CA ALA A 316 -4.78 -4.99 10.97
C ALA A 316 -4.01 -5.21 12.30
N ALA A 317 -3.08 -6.17 12.35
CA ALA A 317 -2.25 -6.40 13.53
C ALA A 317 -1.35 -5.19 13.87
N GLN A 318 -0.80 -4.51 12.87
CA GLN A 318 -0.07 -3.27 13.05
C GLN A 318 -0.95 -2.19 13.70
N ILE A 319 -2.17 -2.00 13.21
CA ILE A 319 -3.12 -1.02 13.78
C ILE A 319 -3.55 -1.41 15.20
N MET A 320 -3.74 -2.70 15.49
CA MET A 320 -4.00 -3.18 16.86
C MET A 320 -2.86 -2.83 17.82
N ASN A 321 -1.61 -2.93 17.37
CA ASN A 321 -0.46 -2.51 18.16
C ASN A 321 -0.43 -0.99 18.39
N ASN A 322 -0.72 -0.19 17.36
CA ASN A 322 -0.83 1.27 17.49
C ASN A 322 -1.98 1.65 18.44
N LEU A 323 -3.07 0.90 18.43
CA LEU A 323 -4.19 1.07 19.37
C LEU A 323 -3.79 0.71 20.81
N SER A 324 -2.97 -0.32 21.00
CA SER A 324 -2.38 -0.65 22.32
C SER A 324 -1.55 0.52 22.86
N GLU A 325 -0.67 1.10 22.04
CA GLU A 325 0.10 2.29 22.38
C GLU A 325 -0.81 3.49 22.70
N LEU A 326 -1.81 3.75 21.85
CA LEU A 326 -2.76 4.85 22.03
C LEU A 326 -3.50 4.74 23.38
N ILE A 327 -3.92 3.53 23.76
CA ILE A 327 -4.57 3.27 25.05
C ILE A 327 -3.66 3.64 26.21
N MET A 328 -2.36 3.35 26.10
CA MET A 328 -1.35 3.63 27.12
C MET A 328 -0.98 5.11 27.26
N ARG A 329 -1.48 5.99 26.39
CA ARG A 329 -1.39 7.45 26.58
C ARG A 329 -2.31 7.97 27.68
N ARG A 330 -3.33 7.17 28.05
CA ARG A 330 -4.15 7.43 29.24
C ARG A 330 -3.36 7.06 30.50
N PRO A 331 -3.68 7.64 31.67
CA PRO A 331 -3.03 7.27 32.93
C PRO A 331 -3.02 5.74 33.14
N PRO A 332 -1.86 5.12 33.46
CA PRO A 332 -1.67 3.67 33.41
C PRO A 332 -2.31 2.95 34.61
N LYS A 333 -3.64 2.98 34.68
CA LYS A 333 -4.43 2.19 35.62
C LYS A 333 -4.31 0.69 35.27
N PRO A 334 -4.47 -0.24 36.23
CA PRO A 334 -4.45 -1.68 35.95
C PRO A 334 -5.39 -2.09 34.81
N GLU A 335 -6.60 -1.53 34.77
CA GLU A 335 -7.59 -1.78 33.70
C GLU A 335 -7.11 -1.29 32.32
N VAL A 336 -6.53 -0.09 32.25
CA VAL A 336 -5.99 0.49 31.02
C VAL A 336 -4.84 -0.36 30.48
N ARG A 337 -3.95 -0.80 31.37
CA ARG A 337 -2.84 -1.71 31.02
C ARG A 337 -3.34 -3.04 30.49
N ALA A 338 -4.32 -3.65 31.16
CA ALA A 338 -4.92 -4.90 30.72
C ALA A 338 -5.58 -4.76 29.34
N GLN A 339 -6.26 -3.63 29.08
CA GLN A 339 -6.87 -3.33 27.79
C GLN A 339 -5.80 -3.18 26.68
N ALA A 340 -4.73 -2.43 26.94
CA ALA A 340 -3.63 -2.28 26.00
C ALA A 340 -2.95 -3.63 25.70
N GLU A 341 -2.69 -4.42 26.74
CA GLU A 341 -2.07 -5.74 26.59
C GLU A 341 -2.96 -6.70 25.80
N ALA A 342 -4.27 -6.67 26.00
CA ALA A 342 -5.21 -7.47 25.22
C ALA A 342 -5.09 -7.19 23.70
N TRP A 343 -5.02 -5.91 23.30
CA TRP A 343 -4.83 -5.52 21.90
C TRP A 343 -3.47 -5.95 21.34
N ALA A 344 -2.39 -5.77 22.10
CA ALA A 344 -1.06 -6.19 21.66
C ALA A 344 -0.93 -7.72 21.55
N ARG A 345 -1.54 -8.48 22.47
CA ARG A 345 -1.62 -9.95 22.36
C ARG A 345 -2.45 -10.38 21.16
N GLN A 346 -3.55 -9.68 20.88
CA GLN A 346 -4.37 -9.94 19.70
C GLN A 346 -3.57 -9.71 18.41
N ALA A 347 -2.80 -8.62 18.34
CA ALA A 347 -1.89 -8.34 17.23
C ALA A 347 -0.88 -9.49 17.03
N LEU A 348 -0.22 -9.93 18.10
CA LEU A 348 0.73 -11.05 18.06
C LEU A 348 0.07 -12.33 17.52
N GLY A 349 -1.10 -12.69 18.04
CA GLY A 349 -1.83 -13.88 17.59
C GLY A 349 -2.34 -13.81 16.15
N VAL A 350 -2.57 -12.61 15.60
CA VAL A 350 -2.85 -12.43 14.16
C VAL A 350 -1.59 -12.66 13.33
N ILE A 351 -0.45 -12.10 13.74
CA ILE A 351 0.84 -12.25 13.05
C ILE A 351 1.29 -13.71 13.02
N GLU A 352 1.24 -14.41 14.16
CA GLU A 352 1.65 -15.82 14.24
C GLU A 352 0.79 -16.72 13.31
N ARG A 353 -0.53 -16.49 13.26
CA ARG A 353 -1.41 -17.22 12.34
C ARG A 353 -1.17 -16.88 10.87
N ALA A 354 -0.76 -15.65 10.57
CA ALA A 354 -0.35 -15.27 9.22
C ALA A 354 0.95 -16.00 8.83
N GLN A 355 1.93 -16.10 9.74
CA GLN A 355 3.22 -16.75 9.51
C GLN A 355 3.13 -18.25 9.18
N VAL A 356 2.16 -18.98 9.73
CA VAL A 356 2.01 -20.43 9.52
C VAL A 356 1.42 -20.79 8.14
N GLN A 357 0.82 -19.84 7.42
CA GLN A 357 0.25 -20.14 6.10
C GLN A 357 1.33 -20.46 5.06
N PRO A 358 1.11 -21.42 4.14
CA PRO A 358 2.07 -21.74 3.09
C PRO A 358 2.43 -20.50 2.26
N ARG A 359 3.72 -20.32 1.96
CA ARG A 359 4.14 -19.34 0.95
C ARG A 359 3.64 -19.82 -0.40
N SER A 360 3.00 -18.93 -1.18
CA SER A 360 2.65 -19.24 -2.56
C SER A 360 3.95 -19.43 -3.35
N SER A 361 4.29 -20.67 -3.69
CA SER A 361 5.42 -20.96 -4.56
C SER A 361 5.02 -20.61 -6.00
N HIS A 362 5.38 -19.43 -6.49
CA HIS A 362 5.29 -19.12 -7.92
C HIS A 362 6.28 -20.00 -8.70
N TRP A 363 5.80 -21.14 -9.20
CA TRP A 363 6.59 -22.11 -9.96
C TRP A 363 6.84 -21.65 -11.42
N PHE A 364 6.02 -20.72 -11.94
CA PHE A 364 6.20 -20.12 -13.25
C PHE A 364 6.59 -18.65 -13.10
N GLY A 365 7.82 -18.31 -13.47
CA GLY A 365 8.44 -16.98 -13.31
C GLY A 365 7.87 -15.87 -14.19
N TRP A 366 6.54 -15.74 -14.27
CA TRP A 366 5.83 -14.62 -14.89
C TRP A 366 5.13 -13.82 -13.79
N GLY A 367 5.63 -12.62 -13.53
CA GLY A 367 5.15 -11.74 -12.46
C GLY A 367 6.32 -11.09 -11.73
N LYS A 368 6.10 -9.88 -11.19
CA LYS A 368 7.06 -9.27 -10.25
C LYS A 368 7.36 -10.28 -9.14
N PRO A 369 8.59 -10.34 -8.58
CA PRO A 369 8.78 -11.06 -7.33
C PRO A 369 7.72 -10.53 -6.37
N ALA A 370 6.89 -11.41 -5.82
CA ALA A 370 5.97 -11.01 -4.77
C ALA A 370 6.84 -10.35 -3.70
N GLU A 371 6.68 -9.02 -3.51
CA GLU A 371 7.06 -8.43 -2.23
C GLU A 371 6.42 -9.33 -1.20
N ASP A 372 7.23 -9.85 -0.26
CA ASP A 372 6.75 -10.85 0.67
C ASP A 372 5.56 -10.21 1.40
N GLU A 373 4.32 -10.65 1.13
CA GLU A 373 3.08 -10.09 1.70
C GLU A 373 3.11 -10.09 3.25
N ARG A 374 4.12 -10.74 3.82
CA ARG A 374 4.44 -10.85 5.24
C ARG A 374 5.44 -9.80 5.73
N GLU A 375 6.01 -8.96 4.88
CA GLU A 375 6.97 -7.94 5.28
C GLU A 375 6.37 -7.04 6.37
N VAL A 376 5.12 -6.62 6.19
CA VAL A 376 4.36 -5.87 7.19
C VAL A 376 4.22 -6.66 8.50
N CYS A 377 3.94 -7.96 8.44
CA CYS A 377 3.88 -8.81 9.64
C CYS A 377 5.23 -8.91 10.34
N GLU A 378 6.31 -9.11 9.59
CA GLU A 378 7.67 -9.27 10.15
C GLU A 378 8.14 -7.97 10.81
N GLN A 379 7.85 -6.82 10.21
CA GLN A 379 8.11 -5.50 10.79
C GLN A 379 7.25 -5.26 12.03
N ALA A 380 5.93 -5.51 11.94
CA ALA A 380 5.01 -5.33 13.06
C ALA A 380 5.35 -6.25 14.25
N LEU A 381 5.85 -7.47 14.00
CA LEU A 381 6.22 -8.43 15.04
C LEU A 381 7.26 -7.86 15.99
N GLY A 382 8.31 -7.23 15.46
CA GLY A 382 9.37 -6.63 16.27
C GLY A 382 8.83 -5.56 17.24
N VAL A 383 7.94 -4.70 16.75
CA VAL A 383 7.32 -3.62 17.52
C VAL A 383 6.30 -4.16 18.53
N VAL A 384 5.48 -5.14 18.14
CA VAL A 384 4.50 -5.79 19.03
C VAL A 384 5.20 -6.46 20.21
N LEU A 385 6.31 -7.17 19.96
CA LEU A 385 7.10 -7.81 21.01
C LEU A 385 7.67 -6.77 21.99
N PHE A 386 8.17 -5.63 21.47
CA PHE A 386 8.66 -4.54 22.31
C PHE A 386 7.56 -3.95 23.19
N ASN A 387 6.39 -3.68 22.61
CA ASN A 387 5.25 -3.09 23.33
C ASN A 387 4.72 -4.04 24.41
N LEU A 388 4.61 -5.34 24.10
CA LEU A 388 4.28 -6.36 25.10
C LEU A 388 5.33 -6.42 26.22
N GLY A 389 6.62 -6.38 25.87
CA GLY A 389 7.70 -6.34 26.86
C GLY A 389 7.59 -5.15 27.80
N SER A 390 7.28 -3.97 27.26
CA SER A 390 7.05 -2.74 28.03
C SER A 390 5.84 -2.86 28.98
N LEU A 391 4.74 -3.47 28.52
CA LEU A 391 3.56 -3.71 29.35
C LEU A 391 3.82 -4.71 30.49
N ARG A 392 4.65 -5.73 30.24
CA ARG A 392 5.12 -6.68 31.26
C ARG A 392 6.05 -6.00 32.26
N GLU A 393 6.98 -5.18 31.79
CA GLU A 393 7.88 -4.38 32.64
C GLU A 393 7.07 -3.48 33.59
N MET A 394 6.06 -2.77 33.07
CA MET A 394 5.15 -1.95 33.88
C MET A 394 4.35 -2.76 34.91
N SER A 395 4.16 -4.05 34.67
CA SER A 395 3.46 -4.98 35.57
C SER A 395 4.40 -5.70 36.53
N SER A 396 5.69 -5.29 36.58
CA SER A 396 6.75 -5.92 37.38
C SER A 396 7.05 -7.39 37.01
N ASP A 397 6.55 -7.85 35.85
CA ASP A 397 6.91 -9.13 35.25
C ASP A 397 8.21 -8.97 34.47
N LEU A 398 9.31 -8.84 35.22
CA LEU A 398 10.64 -8.57 34.66
C LEU A 398 11.18 -9.75 33.86
N ASP A 399 10.79 -10.98 34.20
CA ASP A 399 11.15 -12.18 33.43
C ASP A 399 10.48 -12.19 32.05
N GLY A 400 9.16 -12.01 32.02
CA GLY A 400 8.42 -11.92 30.76
C GLY A 400 8.86 -10.72 29.91
N ALA A 401 9.12 -9.57 30.54
CA ALA A 401 9.63 -8.39 29.84
C ALA A 401 10.98 -8.66 29.16
N LYS A 402 11.93 -9.29 29.88
CA LYS A 402 13.26 -9.62 29.34
C LYS A 402 13.17 -10.53 28.13
N GLU A 403 12.35 -11.58 28.21
CA GLU A 403 12.16 -12.52 27.09
C GLU A 403 11.61 -11.80 25.85
N LEU A 404 10.60 -10.95 26.02
CA LEU A 404 9.97 -10.21 24.94
C LEU A 404 10.90 -9.18 24.30
N PHE A 405 11.68 -8.44 25.08
CA PHE A 405 12.67 -7.50 24.54
C PHE A 405 13.80 -8.22 23.77
N ALA A 406 14.23 -9.40 24.22
CA ALA A 406 15.23 -10.19 23.49
C ALA A 406 14.71 -10.63 22.11
N LYS A 407 13.47 -11.17 22.08
CA LYS A 407 12.81 -11.54 20.82
C LYS A 407 12.58 -10.33 19.90
N SER A 408 12.22 -9.18 20.47
CA SER A 408 12.07 -7.94 19.71
C SER A 408 13.38 -7.50 19.07
N ALA A 409 14.50 -7.50 19.81
CA ALA A 409 15.80 -7.12 19.29
C ALA A 409 16.25 -8.04 18.13
N GLU A 410 16.05 -9.36 18.28
CA GLU A 410 16.34 -10.34 17.23
C GLU A 410 15.49 -10.09 15.98
N GLN A 411 14.18 -9.94 16.15
CA GLN A 411 13.25 -9.72 15.04
C GLN A 411 13.55 -8.41 14.31
N CYS A 412 13.71 -7.30 15.03
CA CYS A 412 14.08 -6.00 14.46
C CYS A 412 15.42 -6.08 13.70
N GLY A 413 16.38 -6.84 14.21
CA GLY A 413 17.66 -7.09 13.54
C GLY A 413 17.49 -7.86 12.22
N LYS A 414 16.65 -8.89 12.23
CA LYS A 414 16.31 -9.70 11.04
C LYS A 414 15.67 -8.87 9.94
N VAL A 415 14.77 -7.94 10.28
CA VAL A 415 14.06 -7.09 9.30
C VAL A 415 14.75 -5.75 9.02
N GLY A 416 15.89 -5.47 9.66
CA GLY A 416 16.68 -4.25 9.42
C GLY A 416 16.16 -2.98 10.09
N ILE A 417 15.28 -3.07 11.09
CA ILE A 417 14.79 -1.93 11.88
C ILE A 417 15.82 -1.61 12.98
N ARG A 418 16.81 -0.75 12.67
CA ARG A 418 17.96 -0.49 13.54
C ARG A 418 17.58 0.17 14.85
N GLU A 419 16.67 1.13 14.80
CA GLU A 419 16.15 1.86 15.95
C GLU A 419 15.48 0.88 16.93
N GLY A 420 14.66 -0.04 16.42
CA GLY A 420 14.02 -1.09 17.21
C GLY A 420 15.03 -2.02 17.90
N VAL A 421 16.17 -2.32 17.27
CA VAL A 421 17.25 -3.08 17.91
C VAL A 421 17.84 -2.30 19.08
N VAL A 422 18.14 -1.02 18.88
CA VAL A 422 18.74 -0.16 19.92
C VAL A 422 17.80 -0.05 21.11
N GLU A 423 16.53 0.31 20.87
CA GLU A 423 15.50 0.48 21.90
C GLU A 423 15.29 -0.82 22.71
N ALA A 424 15.18 -1.96 22.02
CA ALA A 424 15.02 -3.25 22.68
C ALA A 424 16.25 -3.62 23.54
N GLN A 425 17.47 -3.33 23.07
CA GLN A 425 18.69 -3.54 23.86
C GLN A 425 18.77 -2.63 25.09
N GLU A 426 18.34 -1.38 24.97
CA GLU A 426 18.27 -0.48 26.12
C GLU A 426 17.25 -0.95 27.16
N ALA A 427 16.09 -1.42 26.70
CA ALA A 427 15.08 -2.01 27.57
C ALA A 427 15.59 -3.27 28.28
N LEU A 428 16.34 -4.14 27.60
CA LEU A 428 17.00 -5.30 28.21
C LEU A 428 17.95 -4.89 29.35
N ARG A 429 18.81 -3.90 29.11
CA ARG A 429 19.74 -3.40 30.14
C ARG A 429 19.00 -2.82 31.34
N ARG A 430 17.90 -2.12 31.11
CA ARG A 430 17.04 -1.54 32.15
C ARG A 430 16.41 -2.62 33.02
N VAL A 431 15.82 -3.65 32.41
CA VAL A 431 15.24 -4.79 33.12
C VAL A 431 16.30 -5.56 33.91
N ASP A 432 17.46 -5.85 33.31
CA ASP A 432 18.55 -6.55 34.00
C ASP A 432 19.08 -5.77 35.22
N LYS A 433 19.10 -4.44 35.15
CA LYS A 433 19.45 -3.59 36.30
C LYS A 433 18.37 -3.64 37.39
N ALA A 434 17.10 -3.56 37.01
CA ALA A 434 15.98 -3.62 37.96
C ALA A 434 15.98 -4.94 38.76
N LYS A 435 16.26 -6.07 38.08
CA LYS A 435 16.37 -7.40 38.71
C LYS A 435 17.57 -7.58 39.65
N LYS A 436 18.57 -6.70 39.60
CA LYS A 436 19.73 -6.73 40.51
C LYS A 436 19.53 -5.89 41.78
N VAL A 437 18.55 -4.99 41.75
CA VAL A 437 18.29 -4.02 42.83
C VAL A 437 17.09 -4.44 43.67
N GLY A 438 16.12 -5.14 43.09
CA GLY A 438 15.10 -5.90 43.81
C GLY A 438 15.61 -7.29 44.15
#